data_AF-A0AAD9UTP8-F1
#
_entry.id   AF-A0AAD9UTP8-F1
#
_cell.length_a   1.000
_cell.length_b   1.000
_cell.length_c   1.000
_cell.angle_alpha   90.00
_cell.angle_beta   90.00
_cell.angle_gamma   90.00
#
_symmetry.space_group_name_H-M   'P 1'
#
loop_
_entity.id
_entity.type
_entity.pdbx_description
1 polymer ?
#
loop_
_entity_poly.entity_id
_entity_poly.type
_entity_poly.pdbx_seq_one_letter_code
_entity_poly.pdbx_strand_id
1 'polypeptide(L)'
;MAAGRDTDWHNFQKKMKEKRVAGKERKAKGKGGAALPDDTITVQRLSAEVTGKLQKYSRIGARVFVSYELEEYTIENIKSTCMKHFRIPEDGILCCDVLAGEQGPSCLSVKQIPDFKVIHVRFIERSDGEGELETKRSRPVAHSSPVRAGPARRATAGVEIVSTSQPCGIRPEKVSPESRFIPKSLSIVDMLKLGNQIKRTTTATEIYNFDFQAMAWSASPVLVDFNMEETAFGAGGFREAFKATSKHKEYSYTTWVVKHYLDKSLEDMRTLGQTPEQHTKKSVQLHYLARNFAAQLHTDLEKEDNLILFGDTLSYNKVMLGYIRNKDEYVTVEEFVSGTFDKYINNDGTICGKNKNVTEKAECLAHYSYEMSKKEIMVVDIQGCGVRLFDPEVASCQVESDSEGKLFCAGNLNSHAIDKFVELHKCNSFCQLLDLSVLH
;
A
#
# COMPACT_ATOMS: atom_id res chain seq x y z
N MET A 1 -38.61 44.23 9.40
CA MET A 1 -37.22 43.95 8.94
C MET A 1 -37.24 42.81 7.93
N ALA A 2 -37.59 43.08 6.66
CA ALA A 2 -37.68 42.06 5.61
C ALA A 2 -37.30 42.60 4.22
N ALA A 3 -36.26 43.44 4.14
CA ALA A 3 -35.82 44.06 2.87
C ALA A 3 -34.31 43.92 2.57
N GLY A 4 -33.55 43.19 3.41
CA GLY A 4 -32.09 43.09 3.27
C GLY A 4 -31.53 41.80 2.66
N ARG A 5 -32.36 40.76 2.42
CA ARG A 5 -31.86 39.45 1.95
C ARG A 5 -31.86 39.26 0.42
N ASP A 6 -32.67 40.02 -0.32
CA ASP A 6 -32.73 39.88 -1.80
C ASP A 6 -31.60 40.65 -2.52
N THR A 7 -31.11 41.75 -1.93
CA THR A 7 -30.03 42.56 -2.49
C THR A 7 -28.68 41.82 -2.49
N ASP A 8 -28.42 41.00 -1.47
CA ASP A 8 -27.17 40.24 -1.36
C ASP A 8 -27.12 39.07 -2.35
N TRP A 9 -28.26 38.44 -2.61
CA TRP A 9 -28.37 37.35 -3.59
C TRP A 9 -28.19 37.83 -5.02
N HIS A 10 -28.77 38.99 -5.38
CA HIS A 10 -28.57 39.60 -6.69
C HIS A 10 -27.14 40.08 -6.91
N ASN A 11 -26.49 40.62 -5.87
CA ASN A 11 -25.07 41.01 -5.94
C ASN A 11 -24.13 39.78 -6.09
N PHE A 12 -24.47 38.65 -5.47
CA PHE A 12 -23.74 37.40 -5.63
C PHE A 12 -23.87 36.82 -7.05
N GLN A 13 -25.07 36.80 -7.62
CA GLN A 13 -25.30 36.33 -8.99
C GLN A 13 -24.57 37.20 -10.03
N LYS A 14 -24.50 38.52 -9.81
CA LYS A 14 -23.76 39.44 -10.68
C LYS A 14 -22.25 39.16 -10.65
N LYS A 15 -21.66 38.97 -9.46
CA LYS A 15 -20.24 38.58 -9.29
C LYS A 15 -19.91 37.22 -9.94
N MET A 16 -20.83 36.25 -9.88
CA MET A 16 -20.66 34.94 -10.52
C MET A 16 -20.76 35.00 -12.05
N LYS A 17 -21.58 35.92 -12.58
CA LYS A 17 -21.71 36.14 -14.03
C LYS A 17 -20.47 36.85 -14.60
N GLU A 18 -19.91 37.82 -13.88
CA GLU A 18 -18.65 38.51 -14.23
C GLU A 18 -17.44 37.55 -14.22
N LYS A 19 -17.35 36.63 -13.26
CA LYS A 19 -16.30 35.58 -13.23
C LYS A 19 -16.40 34.56 -14.36
N ARG A 20 -17.62 34.23 -14.84
CA ARG A 20 -17.83 33.32 -15.98
C ARG A 20 -17.41 33.92 -17.33
N VAL A 21 -17.44 35.25 -17.47
CA VAL A 21 -16.98 35.94 -18.68
C VAL A 21 -15.46 36.04 -18.70
N ALA A 22 -14.81 36.34 -17.57
CA ALA A 22 -13.34 36.38 -17.44
C ALA A 22 -12.66 35.02 -17.71
N GLY A 23 -13.33 33.90 -17.41
CA GLY A 23 -12.83 32.55 -17.70
C GLY A 23 -12.91 32.15 -19.18
N LYS A 24 -13.75 32.81 -20.00
CA LYS A 24 -13.85 32.54 -21.44
C LYS A 24 -12.77 33.25 -22.24
N GLU A 25 -12.29 34.40 -21.78
CA GLU A 25 -11.21 35.14 -22.48
C GLU A 25 -9.83 34.49 -22.30
N ARG A 26 -9.61 33.72 -21.22
CA ARG A 26 -8.35 32.95 -21.03
C ARG A 26 -8.26 31.66 -21.86
N LYS A 27 -9.36 31.19 -22.48
CA LYS A 27 -9.36 29.98 -23.35
C LYS A 27 -9.08 30.27 -24.83
N ALA A 28 -8.81 31.52 -25.21
CA ALA A 28 -8.61 31.92 -26.60
C ALA A 28 -7.13 32.01 -27.06
N LYS A 29 -6.14 31.67 -26.23
CA LYS A 29 -4.73 31.66 -26.64
C LYS A 29 -4.00 30.40 -26.18
N GLY A 30 -3.56 29.60 -27.15
CA GLY A 30 -2.49 28.59 -26.99
C GLY A 30 -2.93 27.12 -27.05
N LYS A 31 -3.08 26.58 -28.26
CA LYS A 31 -2.87 25.14 -28.52
C LYS A 31 -1.35 24.92 -28.61
N GLY A 32 -0.80 24.02 -27.79
CA GLY A 32 0.59 23.56 -27.89
C GLY A 32 0.87 22.53 -26.81
N GLY A 33 1.24 21.30 -27.19
CA GLY A 33 1.58 20.22 -26.25
C GLY A 33 2.74 20.62 -25.34
N ALA A 34 2.66 20.24 -24.07
CA ALA A 34 3.72 20.51 -23.11
C ALA A 34 4.99 19.74 -23.50
N ALA A 35 6.09 20.48 -23.70
CA ALA A 35 7.43 19.94 -23.81
C ALA A 35 7.84 19.32 -22.46
N LEU A 36 8.50 18.16 -22.49
CA LEU A 36 9.07 17.51 -21.32
C LEU A 36 10.34 18.26 -20.86
N PRO A 37 10.65 18.30 -19.55
CA PRO A 37 11.92 18.86 -19.05
C PRO A 37 13.13 18.09 -19.60
N ASP A 38 14.20 18.82 -19.95
CA ASP A 38 15.41 18.32 -20.65
C ASP A 38 16.17 17.19 -19.92
N ASP A 39 15.87 16.93 -18.65
CA ASP A 39 16.58 15.96 -17.79
C ASP A 39 15.76 14.70 -17.47
N THR A 40 14.84 14.28 -18.36
CA THR A 40 14.01 13.08 -18.15
C THR A 40 13.94 12.17 -19.36
N ILE A 41 13.98 10.85 -19.12
CA ILE A 41 13.70 9.82 -20.12
C ILE A 41 12.33 9.21 -19.85
N THR A 42 11.59 8.90 -20.91
CA THR A 42 10.31 8.18 -20.77
C THR A 42 10.56 6.68 -20.81
N VAL A 43 10.13 5.96 -19.77
CA VAL A 43 10.37 4.53 -19.63
C VAL A 43 9.06 3.76 -19.56
N GLN A 44 8.97 2.68 -20.35
CA GLN A 44 7.91 1.68 -20.25
C GLN A 44 8.49 0.39 -19.65
N ARG A 45 8.02 0.01 -18.47
CA ARG A 45 8.38 -1.28 -17.87
C ARG A 45 7.61 -2.41 -18.55
N LEU A 46 8.30 -3.50 -18.82
CA LEU A 46 7.79 -4.72 -19.45
C LEU A 46 8.01 -5.93 -18.52
N SER A 47 7.24 -7.00 -18.75
CA SER A 47 7.37 -8.28 -18.04
C SER A 47 8.72 -8.95 -18.31
N ALA A 48 9.21 -9.71 -17.34
CA ALA A 48 10.42 -10.51 -17.49
C ALA A 48 10.27 -11.56 -18.60
N GLU A 49 9.12 -12.21 -18.62
CA GLU A 49 8.76 -13.26 -19.57
C GLU A 49 7.83 -12.76 -20.67
N VAL A 50 7.91 -13.43 -21.80
CA VAL A 50 7.04 -13.24 -22.95
C VAL A 50 5.72 -13.97 -22.70
N THR A 51 4.58 -13.33 -22.95
CA THR A 51 3.26 -13.94 -22.70
C THR A 51 2.30 -13.80 -23.89
N GLY A 52 1.32 -14.71 -23.94
CA GLY A 52 0.24 -14.69 -24.92
C GLY A 52 0.59 -15.23 -26.32
N LYS A 53 -0.43 -15.35 -27.17
CA LYS A 53 -0.32 -15.95 -28.51
C LYS A 53 0.61 -15.20 -29.48
N LEU A 54 0.87 -13.91 -29.21
CA LEU A 54 1.69 -13.03 -30.04
C LEU A 54 3.16 -12.99 -29.61
N GLN A 55 3.56 -13.76 -28.59
CA GLN A 55 4.94 -13.82 -28.10
C GLN A 55 5.55 -12.41 -27.88
N LYS A 56 4.87 -11.58 -27.07
CA LYS A 56 5.36 -10.24 -26.70
C LYS A 56 5.49 -10.05 -25.19
N TYR A 57 6.36 -9.14 -24.77
CA TYR A 57 6.42 -8.73 -23.37
C TYR A 57 5.18 -7.88 -23.02
N SER A 58 4.57 -8.15 -21.88
CA SER A 58 3.41 -7.40 -21.40
C SER A 58 3.86 -6.14 -20.67
N ARG A 59 3.13 -5.03 -20.85
CA ARG A 59 3.40 -3.78 -20.15
C ARG A 59 3.10 -3.91 -18.66
N ILE A 60 4.04 -3.50 -17.83
CA ILE A 60 3.87 -3.39 -16.37
C ILE A 60 3.68 -1.90 -16.06
N GLY A 61 2.46 -1.51 -15.70
CA GLY A 61 2.13 -0.13 -15.35
C GLY A 61 2.15 0.83 -16.55
N ALA A 62 1.90 2.11 -16.24
CA ALA A 62 1.95 3.20 -17.20
C ALA A 62 3.40 3.59 -17.54
N ARG A 63 3.57 4.42 -18.58
CA ARG A 63 4.86 5.06 -18.86
C ARG A 63 5.21 6.03 -17.74
N VAL A 64 6.46 6.02 -17.31
CA VAL A 64 6.95 6.90 -16.25
C VAL A 64 8.06 7.78 -16.80
N PHE A 65 8.19 8.98 -16.24
CA PHE A 65 9.33 9.86 -16.49
C PHE A 65 10.40 9.57 -15.45
N VAL A 66 11.57 9.16 -15.92
CA VAL A 66 12.72 8.83 -15.10
C VAL A 66 13.70 9.98 -15.22
N SER A 67 14.07 10.61 -14.11
CA SER A 67 15.11 11.64 -14.06
C SER A 67 16.44 11.06 -14.57
N TYR A 68 17.09 11.76 -15.50
CA TYR A 68 18.32 11.35 -16.16
C TYR A 68 19.30 12.53 -16.19
N GLU A 69 20.18 12.59 -15.19
CA GLU A 69 21.12 13.70 -14.97
C GLU A 69 22.53 13.42 -15.56
N LEU A 70 22.66 12.37 -16.38
CA LEU A 70 23.94 11.92 -16.92
C LEU A 70 24.18 12.48 -18.33
N GLU A 71 25.38 12.98 -18.60
CA GLU A 71 25.73 13.64 -19.87
C GLU A 71 25.69 12.69 -21.08
N GLU A 72 25.97 11.38 -20.87
CA GLU A 72 26.00 10.38 -21.95
C GLU A 72 24.87 9.36 -21.83
N TYR A 73 24.20 9.09 -22.94
CA TYR A 73 23.26 7.98 -23.09
C TYR A 73 24.03 6.70 -23.41
N THR A 74 24.25 5.86 -22.40
CA THR A 74 24.80 4.50 -22.52
C THR A 74 23.79 3.47 -22.01
N ILE A 75 23.91 2.20 -22.41
CA ILE A 75 23.02 1.15 -21.91
C ILE A 75 23.18 0.99 -20.40
N GLU A 76 24.41 1.07 -19.90
CA GLU A 76 24.75 0.97 -18.48
C GLU A 76 24.15 2.12 -17.67
N ASN A 77 24.23 3.36 -18.19
CA ASN A 77 23.63 4.52 -17.55
C ASN A 77 22.10 4.41 -17.51
N ILE A 78 21.46 4.00 -18.61
CA ILE A 78 20.01 3.75 -18.65
C ILE A 78 19.61 2.68 -17.63
N LYS A 79 20.37 1.57 -17.57
CA LYS A 79 20.13 0.48 -16.60
C LYS A 79 20.25 1.00 -15.17
N SER A 80 21.36 1.65 -14.83
CA SER A 80 21.62 2.19 -13.48
C SER A 80 20.55 3.18 -13.04
N THR A 81 20.20 4.14 -13.90
CA THR A 81 19.15 5.13 -13.62
C THR A 81 17.79 4.47 -13.41
N CYS A 82 17.43 3.47 -14.23
CA CYS A 82 16.19 2.72 -14.05
C CYS A 82 16.21 1.91 -12.74
N MET A 83 17.30 1.21 -12.42
CA MET A 83 17.44 0.46 -11.17
C MET A 83 17.23 1.38 -9.95
N LYS A 84 17.86 2.55 -9.95
CA LYS A 84 17.71 3.57 -8.91
C LYS A 84 16.27 4.10 -8.81
N HIS A 85 15.66 4.45 -9.95
CA HIS A 85 14.30 5.00 -10.00
C HIS A 85 13.25 3.99 -9.49
N PHE A 86 13.37 2.73 -9.90
CA PHE A 86 12.48 1.65 -9.49
C PHE A 86 12.88 1.01 -8.15
N ARG A 87 13.90 1.55 -7.46
CA ARG A 87 14.44 1.09 -6.17
C ARG A 87 14.75 -0.41 -6.15
N ILE A 88 15.31 -0.92 -7.25
CA ILE A 88 15.75 -2.31 -7.32
C ILE A 88 17.04 -2.43 -6.50
N PRO A 89 17.11 -3.34 -5.51
CA PRO A 89 18.31 -3.53 -4.71
C PRO A 89 19.53 -3.86 -5.57
N GLU A 90 20.70 -3.30 -5.23
CA GLU A 90 21.98 -3.64 -5.86
C GLU A 90 22.58 -4.92 -5.25
N ASP A 91 21.74 -5.89 -4.90
CA ASP A 91 22.13 -7.19 -4.34
C ASP A 91 22.63 -8.17 -5.42
N GLY A 92 22.52 -7.76 -6.70
CA GLY A 92 22.94 -8.54 -7.85
C GLY A 92 21.97 -9.64 -8.26
N ILE A 93 20.82 -9.79 -7.58
CA ILE A 93 19.81 -10.82 -7.88
C ILE A 93 19.04 -10.42 -9.14
N LEU A 94 18.57 -9.18 -9.20
CA LEU A 94 17.86 -8.63 -10.35
C LEU A 94 18.73 -7.66 -11.13
N CYS A 95 18.68 -7.72 -12.46
CA CYS A 95 19.31 -6.74 -13.33
C CYS A 95 18.30 -6.11 -14.29
N CYS A 96 18.55 -4.84 -14.64
CA CYS A 96 17.81 -4.13 -15.66
C CYS A 96 18.28 -4.57 -17.06
N ASP A 97 17.33 -4.92 -17.91
CA ASP A 97 17.55 -5.25 -19.31
C ASP A 97 16.77 -4.27 -20.20
N VAL A 98 17.45 -3.68 -21.18
CA VAL A 98 16.88 -2.68 -22.10
C VAL A 98 16.48 -3.38 -23.38
N LEU A 99 15.28 -3.14 -23.90
CA LEU A 99 14.72 -3.88 -25.03
C LEU A 99 14.50 -3.00 -26.26
N ALA A 100 14.67 -3.57 -27.45
CA ALA A 100 14.35 -2.94 -28.73
C ALA A 100 12.83 -2.95 -29.03
N GLY A 101 12.00 -2.61 -28.03
CA GLY A 101 10.53 -2.61 -28.10
C GLY A 101 9.87 -3.82 -27.44
N GLU A 102 8.53 -3.90 -27.53
CA GLU A 102 7.72 -4.94 -26.86
C GLU A 102 7.92 -6.37 -27.40
N GLN A 103 8.52 -6.50 -28.59
CA GLN A 103 8.87 -7.77 -29.23
C GLN A 103 10.37 -7.84 -29.56
N GLY A 104 11.14 -6.83 -29.13
CA GLY A 104 12.54 -6.69 -29.50
C GLY A 104 13.47 -7.49 -28.59
N PRO A 105 14.67 -7.83 -29.06
CA PRO A 105 15.72 -8.42 -28.23
C PRO A 105 16.30 -7.39 -27.23
N SER A 106 17.14 -7.89 -26.33
CA SER A 106 17.98 -7.06 -25.45
C SER A 106 18.95 -6.20 -26.25
N CYS A 107 19.03 -4.92 -25.89
CA CYS A 107 19.95 -3.94 -26.43
C CYS A 107 21.29 -4.02 -25.69
N LEU A 108 22.35 -4.29 -26.45
CA LEU A 108 23.74 -4.28 -26.01
C LEU A 108 24.42 -2.93 -26.30
N SER A 109 23.85 -2.12 -27.20
CA SER A 109 24.26 -0.73 -27.38
C SER A 109 23.07 0.17 -27.67
N VAL A 110 23.29 1.46 -27.44
CA VAL A 110 22.33 2.56 -27.65
C VAL A 110 21.82 2.61 -29.10
N LYS A 111 22.64 2.17 -30.07
CA LYS A 111 22.26 2.10 -31.49
C LYS A 111 21.14 1.10 -31.78
N GLN A 112 20.89 0.14 -30.87
CA GLN A 112 19.83 -0.86 -31.01
C GLN A 112 18.49 -0.39 -30.46
N ILE A 113 18.45 0.77 -29.80
CA ILE A 113 17.21 1.38 -29.32
C ILE A 113 16.53 2.05 -30.53
N PRO A 114 15.35 1.56 -30.97
CA PRO A 114 14.73 2.04 -32.21
C PRO A 114 14.12 3.43 -32.08
N ASP A 115 13.69 3.82 -30.87
CA ASP A 115 13.09 5.11 -30.59
C ASP A 115 13.41 5.55 -29.14
N PHE A 116 14.06 6.70 -28.98
CA PHE A 116 14.38 7.28 -27.66
C PHE A 116 13.17 7.96 -27.01
N LYS A 117 12.04 8.12 -27.73
CA LYS A 117 10.81 8.65 -27.13
C LYS A 117 10.27 7.75 -26.02
N VAL A 118 10.51 6.44 -26.09
CA VAL A 118 10.12 5.49 -25.04
C VAL A 118 11.16 4.38 -24.96
N ILE A 119 11.87 4.34 -23.84
CA ILE A 119 12.82 3.28 -23.54
C ILE A 119 12.06 2.13 -22.87
N HIS A 120 12.20 0.93 -23.43
CA HIS A 120 11.56 -0.27 -22.89
C HIS A 120 12.56 -1.01 -22.00
N VAL A 121 12.16 -1.31 -20.76
CA VAL A 121 13.01 -2.03 -19.80
C VAL A 121 12.25 -3.15 -19.12
N ARG A 122 12.96 -4.21 -18.73
CA ARG A 122 12.47 -5.27 -17.84
C ARG A 122 13.49 -5.55 -16.75
N PHE A 123 13.05 -6.17 -15.66
CA PHE A 123 13.96 -6.66 -14.62
C PHE A 123 13.94 -8.18 -14.64
N ILE A 124 15.12 -8.78 -14.76
CA ILE A 124 15.30 -10.22 -14.88
C ILE A 124 16.31 -10.69 -13.82
N GLU A 125 16.17 -11.94 -13.38
CA GLU A 125 17.15 -12.54 -12.47
C GLU A 125 18.46 -12.80 -13.22
N ARG A 126 19.59 -12.50 -12.59
CA ARG A 126 20.90 -12.88 -13.14
C ARG A 126 21.02 -14.40 -13.11
N SER A 127 21.09 -15.03 -14.28
CA SER A 127 21.56 -16.40 -14.39
C SER A 127 23.08 -16.43 -14.33
N ASP A 128 23.67 -17.23 -13.44
CA ASP A 128 25.11 -17.43 -13.23
C ASP A 128 25.83 -17.97 -14.48
N GLY A 129 25.94 -17.19 -15.56
CA GLY A 129 26.40 -17.73 -16.85
C GLY A 129 26.93 -16.74 -17.89
N GLU A 130 26.82 -15.43 -17.71
CA GLU A 130 27.38 -14.46 -18.66
C GLU A 130 28.13 -13.36 -17.90
N GLY A 131 29.31 -13.75 -17.38
CA GLY A 131 30.35 -12.83 -16.95
C GLY A 131 31.29 -12.52 -18.11
N GLU A 132 31.45 -11.23 -18.36
CA GLU A 132 32.57 -10.53 -19.00
C GLU A 132 33.65 -11.39 -19.68
N LEU A 133 33.71 -11.25 -21.00
CA LEU A 133 34.86 -11.54 -21.82
C LEU A 133 35.98 -10.54 -21.46
N GLU A 134 36.99 -10.95 -20.68
CA GLU A 134 38.31 -10.35 -20.81
C GLU A 134 39.49 -11.23 -20.38
N THR A 135 40.43 -11.36 -21.31
CA THR A 135 41.89 -11.57 -21.16
C THR A 135 42.43 -12.85 -20.51
N LYS A 136 42.85 -13.75 -21.42
CA LYS A 136 44.16 -14.45 -21.43
C LYS A 136 44.99 -14.38 -20.14
N ARG A 137 45.13 -15.52 -19.45
CA ARG A 137 46.45 -16.05 -19.06
C ARG A 137 46.39 -17.55 -18.77
N SER A 138 47.41 -18.19 -19.33
CA SER A 138 47.76 -19.60 -19.43
C SER A 138 47.85 -20.35 -18.10
N ARG A 139 47.43 -21.62 -18.14
CA ARG A 139 47.74 -22.70 -17.18
C ARG A 139 49.25 -22.81 -16.90
N PRO A 140 49.62 -23.45 -15.78
CA PRO A 140 50.20 -24.79 -15.92
C PRO A 140 49.60 -25.79 -14.91
N VAL A 141 49.14 -26.96 -15.36
CA VAL A 141 49.86 -28.26 -15.47
C VAL A 141 49.89 -29.04 -14.16
N ALA A 142 49.34 -30.25 -14.25
CA ALA A 142 49.27 -31.26 -13.22
C ALA A 142 50.62 -31.99 -12.99
N HIS A 143 50.79 -32.54 -11.79
CA HIS A 143 51.71 -33.63 -11.46
C HIS A 143 50.89 -34.74 -10.79
N SER A 144 50.58 -35.84 -11.50
CA SER A 144 51.32 -37.13 -11.52
C SER A 144 51.32 -37.85 -10.17
N SER A 145 50.46 -38.86 -9.94
CA SER A 145 50.68 -40.31 -10.19
C SER A 145 50.75 -41.06 -8.84
N PRO A 146 50.79 -42.42 -8.75
CA PRO A 146 50.23 -43.49 -9.60
C PRO A 146 49.50 -44.60 -8.78
N VAL A 147 48.65 -45.42 -9.41
CA VAL A 147 48.45 -46.82 -8.96
C VAL A 147 48.39 -47.77 -10.17
N ARG A 148 49.27 -48.78 -10.13
CA ARG A 148 49.46 -49.95 -11.03
C ARG A 148 48.15 -50.74 -11.25
N ALA A 149 47.77 -51.10 -12.49
CA ALA A 149 48.08 -52.38 -13.20
C ALA A 149 47.87 -53.64 -12.33
N GLY A 150 47.04 -54.65 -12.61
CA GLY A 150 46.33 -55.26 -13.75
C GLY A 150 45.90 -56.70 -13.27
N PRO A 151 45.47 -57.69 -14.09
CA PRO A 151 45.14 -57.68 -15.51
C PRO A 151 43.81 -58.37 -15.93
N ALA A 152 43.39 -57.99 -17.14
CA ALA A 152 42.80 -58.74 -18.26
C ALA A 152 41.79 -59.90 -18.04
N ARG A 153 40.55 -59.66 -18.48
CA ARG A 153 39.63 -60.70 -18.99
C ARG A 153 39.81 -60.88 -20.50
N ARG A 154 39.79 -62.15 -20.93
CA ARG A 154 39.75 -62.62 -22.31
C ARG A 154 38.47 -62.18 -23.03
N ALA A 155 38.65 -61.81 -24.29
CA ALA A 155 37.62 -61.54 -25.28
C ALA A 155 37.03 -62.85 -25.85
N THR A 156 35.76 -62.79 -26.25
CA THR A 156 35.23 -63.50 -27.42
C THR A 156 34.18 -62.63 -28.09
N ALA A 157 34.32 -62.51 -29.40
CA ALA A 157 33.63 -61.61 -30.32
C ALA A 157 32.43 -62.29 -31.00
N GLY A 158 31.64 -61.46 -31.69
CA GLY A 158 30.67 -61.83 -32.73
C GLY A 158 29.28 -61.25 -32.42
N VAL A 159 28.57 -60.55 -33.31
CA VAL A 159 28.71 -60.25 -34.73
C VAL A 159 27.93 -58.94 -34.99
N GLU A 160 28.40 -58.15 -35.95
CA GLU A 160 27.84 -56.88 -36.43
C GLU A 160 26.51 -57.06 -37.17
N ILE A 161 25.58 -56.12 -36.98
CA ILE A 161 24.77 -55.57 -38.09
C ILE A 161 24.77 -54.05 -37.97
N VAL A 162 25.36 -53.43 -38.98
CA VAL A 162 25.43 -51.99 -39.21
C VAL A 162 24.07 -51.46 -39.64
N SER A 163 23.57 -50.43 -38.95
CA SER A 163 22.69 -49.44 -39.55
C SER A 163 22.99 -48.08 -38.95
N THR A 164 23.61 -47.28 -39.80
CA THR A 164 24.06 -45.91 -39.57
C THR A 164 22.90 -44.95 -39.47
N SER A 165 22.74 -44.31 -38.31
CA SER A 165 22.28 -42.93 -38.22
C SER A 165 22.77 -42.31 -36.91
N GLN A 166 23.44 -41.17 -37.01
CA GLN A 166 24.01 -40.41 -35.90
C GLN A 166 22.91 -39.93 -34.93
N PRO A 167 23.10 -40.02 -33.60
CA PRO A 167 22.38 -39.17 -32.67
C PRO A 167 23.20 -37.92 -32.38
N CYS A 168 22.65 -36.77 -32.80
CA CYS A 168 23.08 -35.45 -32.38
C CYS A 168 22.97 -35.34 -30.85
N GLY A 169 23.97 -34.73 -30.21
CA GLY A 169 24.12 -34.67 -28.76
C GLY A 169 22.90 -34.08 -28.04
N ILE A 170 22.37 -34.84 -27.09
CA ILE A 170 21.37 -34.40 -26.13
C ILE A 170 22.04 -33.41 -25.18
N ARG A 171 21.59 -32.15 -25.20
CA ARG A 171 21.89 -31.15 -24.17
C ARG A 171 21.26 -31.60 -22.85
N PRO A 172 21.89 -31.37 -21.67
CA PRO A 172 21.24 -31.67 -20.40
C PRO A 172 19.97 -30.84 -20.27
N GLU A 173 18.83 -31.50 -20.17
CA GLU A 173 17.55 -30.88 -19.85
C GLU A 173 17.67 -30.20 -18.48
N LYS A 174 17.36 -28.90 -18.43
CA LYS A 174 17.11 -28.22 -17.16
C LYS A 174 15.86 -28.86 -16.56
N VAL A 175 16.05 -29.75 -15.60
CA VAL A 175 14.97 -30.32 -14.78
C VAL A 175 14.33 -29.17 -14.02
N SER A 176 13.12 -28.79 -14.42
CA SER A 176 12.26 -27.90 -13.65
C SER A 176 11.97 -28.56 -12.30
N PRO A 177 11.92 -27.81 -11.19
CA PRO A 177 11.60 -28.40 -9.90
C PRO A 177 10.19 -29.01 -9.99
N GLU A 178 10.09 -30.33 -9.88
CA GLU A 178 8.82 -31.03 -9.84
C GLU A 178 7.95 -30.43 -8.72
N SER A 179 6.81 -29.87 -9.10
CA SER A 179 5.77 -29.44 -8.16
C SER A 179 5.34 -30.65 -7.34
N ARG A 180 5.79 -30.74 -6.08
CA ARG A 180 5.33 -31.78 -5.15
C ARG A 180 3.86 -31.52 -4.84
N PHE A 181 2.98 -32.26 -5.50
CA PHE A 181 1.56 -32.26 -5.17
C PHE A 181 1.38 -32.85 -3.77
N ILE A 182 1.04 -32.00 -2.79
CA ILE A 182 0.69 -32.42 -1.44
C ILE A 182 -0.84 -32.53 -1.39
N PRO A 183 -1.41 -33.75 -1.34
CA PRO A 183 -2.85 -33.90 -1.29
C PRO A 183 -3.40 -33.33 0.03
N LYS A 184 -4.47 -32.53 -0.08
CA LYS A 184 -5.20 -32.03 1.08
C LYS A 184 -6.13 -33.12 1.61
N SER A 185 -6.05 -33.43 2.89
CA SER A 185 -7.05 -34.29 3.56
C SER A 185 -8.40 -33.55 3.59
N LEU A 186 -9.42 -34.14 2.97
CA LEU A 186 -10.78 -33.60 2.93
C LEU A 186 -11.74 -34.53 3.67
N SER A 187 -12.73 -33.96 4.35
CA SER A 187 -13.84 -34.73 4.91
C SER A 187 -14.75 -35.23 3.78
N ILE A 188 -15.52 -36.29 4.02
CA ILE A 188 -16.56 -36.77 3.06
C ILE A 188 -17.53 -35.64 2.72
N VAL A 189 -17.91 -34.83 3.71
CA VAL A 189 -18.77 -33.67 3.52
C VAL A 189 -18.15 -32.66 2.55
N ASP A 190 -16.87 -32.33 2.69
CA ASP A 190 -16.21 -31.38 1.80
C ASP A 190 -15.99 -31.95 0.40
N MET A 191 -15.68 -33.25 0.29
CA MET A 191 -15.61 -33.93 -1.00
C MET A 191 -16.94 -33.89 -1.74
N LEU A 192 -18.06 -34.12 -1.05
CA LEU A 192 -19.40 -34.02 -1.65
C LEU A 192 -19.74 -32.58 -2.07
N LYS A 193 -19.29 -31.56 -1.31
CA LYS A 193 -19.46 -30.15 -1.71
C LYS A 193 -18.77 -29.82 -3.03
N LEU A 194 -17.63 -30.46 -3.35
CA LEU A 194 -16.95 -30.27 -4.64
C LEU A 194 -17.77 -30.74 -5.85
N GLY A 195 -18.78 -31.59 -5.65
CA GLY A 195 -19.72 -31.99 -6.69
C GLY A 195 -20.71 -30.89 -7.11
N ASN A 196 -20.78 -29.79 -6.35
CA ASN A 196 -21.60 -28.62 -6.66
C ASN A 196 -20.73 -27.42 -7.09
N GLN A 197 -21.32 -26.47 -7.81
CA GLN A 197 -20.64 -25.21 -8.13
C GLN A 197 -20.33 -24.44 -6.83
N ILE A 198 -19.04 -24.25 -6.54
CA ILE A 198 -18.59 -23.42 -5.41
C ILE A 198 -18.82 -21.96 -5.78
N LYS A 199 -19.80 -21.32 -5.13
CA LYS A 199 -20.14 -19.90 -5.35
C LYS A 199 -19.20 -18.92 -4.64
N ARG A 200 -18.49 -19.40 -3.62
CA ARG A 200 -17.58 -18.57 -2.83
C ARG A 200 -16.36 -18.18 -3.65
N THR A 201 -16.24 -16.90 -3.96
CA THR A 201 -15.07 -16.32 -4.64
C THR A 201 -14.24 -15.51 -3.66
N THR A 202 -12.95 -15.37 -3.94
CA THR A 202 -12.14 -14.33 -3.31
C THR A 202 -12.48 -12.98 -3.94
N THR A 203 -12.29 -11.92 -3.16
CA THR A 203 -12.37 -10.54 -3.64
C THR A 203 -10.97 -9.99 -3.78
N ALA A 204 -10.60 -9.62 -5.00
CA ALA A 204 -9.33 -8.97 -5.28
C ALA A 204 -9.42 -7.49 -4.85
N THR A 205 -8.56 -7.11 -3.90
CA THR A 205 -8.51 -5.76 -3.33
C THR A 205 -7.11 -5.17 -3.53
N GLU A 206 -7.02 -3.98 -4.11
CA GLU A 206 -5.80 -3.20 -4.21
C GLU A 206 -5.55 -2.46 -2.90
N ILE A 207 -4.45 -2.77 -2.23
CA ILE A 207 -4.09 -2.18 -0.93
C ILE A 207 -3.06 -1.08 -1.11
N TYR A 208 -3.40 0.12 -0.65
CA TYR A 208 -2.54 1.29 -0.62
C TYR A 208 -2.19 1.63 0.83
N ASN A 209 -0.91 1.90 1.06
CA ASN A 209 -0.37 2.25 2.37
C ASN A 209 -0.12 3.76 2.46
N PHE A 210 -0.37 4.35 3.63
CA PHE A 210 0.02 5.71 3.94
C PHE A 210 1.31 5.71 4.75
N ASP A 211 2.35 6.37 4.25
CA ASP A 211 3.59 6.63 4.96
C ASP A 211 3.45 7.93 5.74
N PHE A 212 3.34 7.82 7.07
CA PHE A 212 3.16 8.96 7.96
C PHE A 212 4.42 9.84 8.07
N GLN A 213 5.62 9.28 7.89
CA GLN A 213 6.86 10.06 7.97
C GLN A 213 7.07 10.86 6.68
N ALA A 214 6.86 10.23 5.54
CA ALA A 214 6.96 10.89 4.23
C ALA A 214 5.73 11.72 3.86
N MET A 215 4.64 11.63 4.66
CA MET A 215 3.32 12.21 4.36
C MET A 215 2.83 11.87 2.95
N ALA A 216 3.06 10.61 2.54
CA ALA A 216 2.87 10.18 1.16
C ALA A 216 2.10 8.86 1.08
N TRP A 217 1.28 8.72 0.04
CA TRP A 217 0.63 7.46 -0.29
C TRP A 217 1.51 6.59 -1.19
N SER A 218 1.44 5.28 -1.01
CA SER A 218 2.14 4.32 -1.87
C SER A 218 1.73 4.51 -3.33
N ALA A 219 2.72 4.70 -4.21
CA ALA A 219 2.46 4.91 -5.65
C ALA A 219 1.93 3.67 -6.36
N SER A 220 2.21 2.46 -5.84
CA SER A 220 1.73 1.20 -6.39
C SER A 220 1.05 0.38 -5.31
N PRO A 221 -0.17 -0.14 -5.55
CA PRO A 221 -0.85 -0.98 -4.58
C PRO A 221 -0.28 -2.40 -4.56
N VAL A 222 -0.53 -3.09 -3.45
CA VAL A 222 -0.38 -4.55 -3.35
C VAL A 222 -1.74 -5.18 -3.65
N LEU A 223 -1.82 -6.06 -4.66
CA LEU A 223 -3.07 -6.76 -4.97
C LEU A 223 -3.23 -7.97 -4.06
N VAL A 224 -4.30 -7.99 -3.26
CA VAL A 224 -4.55 -9.03 -2.26
C VAL A 224 -5.91 -9.66 -2.49
N ASP A 225 -5.94 -10.98 -2.63
CA ASP A 225 -7.18 -11.76 -2.66
C ASP A 225 -7.66 -12.04 -1.24
N PHE A 226 -8.76 -11.41 -0.85
CA PHE A 226 -9.42 -11.64 0.42
C PHE A 226 -10.57 -12.62 0.27
N ASN A 227 -10.58 -13.63 1.14
CA ASN A 227 -11.71 -14.49 1.37
C ASN A 227 -12.56 -13.91 2.50
N MET A 228 -13.55 -13.09 2.15
CA MET A 228 -14.43 -12.39 3.10
C MET A 228 -15.57 -13.30 3.57
N GLU A 229 -16.05 -13.06 4.79
CA GLU A 229 -17.30 -13.64 5.29
C GLU A 229 -18.51 -12.97 4.62
N GLU A 230 -19.61 -13.71 4.46
CA GLU A 230 -20.82 -13.23 3.78
C GLU A 230 -21.64 -12.26 4.64
N THR A 231 -21.51 -12.38 5.97
CA THR A 231 -22.27 -11.58 6.93
C THR A 231 -21.33 -10.61 7.66
N ALA A 232 -21.73 -9.35 7.75
CA ALA A 232 -21.04 -8.39 8.60
C ALA A 232 -21.11 -8.84 10.07
N PHE A 233 -20.00 -8.72 10.79
CA PHE A 233 -19.95 -9.03 12.23
C PHE A 233 -20.14 -7.79 13.11
N GLY A 234 -20.11 -6.60 12.51
CA GLY A 234 -20.36 -5.33 13.17
C GLY A 234 -20.77 -4.26 12.16
N ALA A 235 -21.58 -3.30 12.61
CA ALA A 235 -21.97 -2.14 11.82
C ALA A 235 -22.00 -0.90 12.71
N GLY A 236 -21.47 0.20 12.20
CA GLY A 236 -21.54 1.52 12.81
C GLY A 236 -22.45 2.45 12.01
N GLY A 237 -22.40 3.75 12.33
CA GLY A 237 -23.20 4.75 11.62
C GLY A 237 -22.78 5.00 10.16
N PHE A 238 -21.53 4.64 9.81
CA PHE A 238 -20.95 4.93 8.49
C PHE A 238 -20.56 3.69 7.68
N ARG A 239 -20.22 2.60 8.35
CA ARG A 239 -19.60 1.43 7.74
C ARG A 239 -20.07 0.14 8.39
N GLU A 240 -20.04 -0.92 7.61
CA GLU A 240 -20.19 -2.30 8.07
C GLU A 240 -18.86 -3.05 7.94
N ALA A 241 -18.59 -3.96 8.86
CA ALA A 241 -17.32 -4.65 9.02
C ALA A 241 -17.45 -6.15 8.75
N PHE A 242 -16.60 -6.67 7.87
CA PHE A 242 -16.54 -8.09 7.49
C PHE A 242 -15.19 -8.66 7.87
N LYS A 243 -15.20 -9.88 8.42
CA LYS A 243 -13.95 -10.63 8.60
C LYS A 243 -13.47 -11.15 7.26
N ALA A 244 -12.17 -11.17 7.07
CA ALA A 244 -11.53 -11.68 5.88
C ALA A 244 -10.24 -12.42 6.22
N THR A 245 -9.89 -13.40 5.39
CA THR A 245 -8.57 -14.08 5.44
C THR A 245 -7.92 -13.97 4.07
N SER A 246 -6.60 -14.06 3.99
CA SER A 246 -5.91 -14.11 2.70
C SER A 246 -4.90 -15.24 2.66
N LYS A 247 -4.57 -15.71 1.46
CA LYS A 247 -3.41 -16.58 1.21
C LYS A 247 -2.20 -15.80 0.70
N HIS A 248 -2.34 -14.50 0.46
CA HIS A 248 -1.23 -13.64 0.06
C HIS A 248 -0.14 -13.68 1.15
N LYS A 249 1.13 -13.80 0.75
CA LYS A 249 2.26 -14.02 1.68
C LYS A 249 2.24 -13.05 2.86
N GLU A 250 2.11 -11.75 2.58
CA GLU A 250 2.11 -10.68 3.58
C GLU A 250 0.80 -10.52 4.36
N TYR A 251 -0.31 -11.14 3.93
CA TYR A 251 -1.63 -10.98 4.54
C TYR A 251 -2.18 -12.32 5.09
N SER A 252 -1.37 -13.37 5.11
CA SER A 252 -1.79 -14.72 5.52
C SER A 252 -1.70 -14.99 7.01
N TYR A 253 -1.08 -14.10 7.79
CA TYR A 253 -0.74 -14.33 9.19
C TYR A 253 -1.89 -14.04 10.17
N THR A 254 -2.95 -13.36 9.73
CA THR A 254 -4.03 -12.92 10.60
C THR A 254 -5.38 -12.90 9.90
N THR A 255 -6.43 -12.72 10.70
CA THR A 255 -7.76 -12.33 10.22
C THR A 255 -7.79 -10.82 10.08
N TRP A 256 -8.35 -10.37 8.97
CA TRP A 256 -8.51 -8.96 8.62
C TRP A 256 -9.96 -8.54 8.80
N VAL A 257 -10.16 -7.24 8.93
CA VAL A 257 -11.45 -6.56 8.89
C VAL A 257 -11.46 -5.68 7.65
N VAL A 258 -12.40 -5.93 6.76
CA VAL A 258 -12.69 -5.07 5.60
C VAL A 258 -13.96 -4.30 5.91
N LYS A 259 -13.88 -2.96 5.93
CA LYS A 259 -15.04 -2.11 6.22
C LYS A 259 -15.55 -1.43 4.95
N HIS A 260 -16.82 -1.66 4.67
CA HIS A 260 -17.55 -1.12 3.54
C HIS A 260 -18.40 0.07 4.00
N TYR A 261 -18.50 1.11 3.18
CA TYR A 261 -19.38 2.24 3.48
C TYR A 261 -20.83 1.86 3.23
N LEU A 262 -21.72 2.36 4.10
CA LEU A 262 -23.15 2.26 3.87
C LEU A 262 -23.56 3.18 2.71
N ASP A 263 -24.59 2.80 1.95
CA ASP A 263 -25.10 3.61 0.82
C ASP A 263 -25.43 5.04 1.23
N LYS A 264 -26.03 5.20 2.41
CA LYS A 264 -26.33 6.52 3.00
C LYS A 264 -25.07 7.36 3.17
N SER A 265 -23.98 6.76 3.66
CA SER A 265 -22.71 7.47 3.88
C SER A 265 -22.07 7.91 2.57
N LEU A 266 -22.19 7.11 1.51
CA LEU A 266 -21.75 7.48 0.17
C LEU A 266 -22.57 8.67 -0.38
N GLU A 267 -23.86 8.75 -0.08
CA GLU A 267 -24.71 9.91 -0.44
C GLU A 267 -24.35 11.17 0.36
N ASP A 268 -24.09 11.03 1.65
CA ASP A 268 -23.65 12.12 2.51
C ASP A 268 -22.31 12.71 2.03
N MET A 269 -21.35 11.86 1.62
CA MET A 269 -20.07 12.30 1.02
C MET A 269 -20.28 13.08 -0.27
N ARG A 270 -21.16 12.60 -1.17
CA ARG A 270 -21.51 13.30 -2.41
C ARG A 270 -22.09 14.67 -2.14
N THR A 271 -22.99 14.76 -1.16
CA THR A 271 -23.60 16.03 -0.73
C THR A 271 -22.56 17.02 -0.20
N LEU A 272 -21.51 16.51 0.44
CA LEU A 272 -20.38 17.30 0.94
C LEU A 272 -19.30 17.59 -0.13
N GLY A 273 -19.51 17.14 -1.38
CA GLY A 273 -18.57 17.35 -2.48
C GLY A 273 -17.27 16.55 -2.35
N GLN A 274 -17.25 15.47 -1.57
CA GLN A 274 -16.09 14.58 -1.41
C GLN A 274 -16.29 13.29 -2.19
N THR A 275 -15.23 12.78 -2.82
CA THR A 275 -15.25 11.43 -3.40
C THR A 275 -15.02 10.37 -2.31
N PRO A 276 -15.51 9.14 -2.49
CA PRO A 276 -15.22 8.04 -1.57
C PRO A 276 -13.70 7.82 -1.38
N GLU A 277 -12.91 7.97 -2.43
CA GLU A 277 -11.44 7.89 -2.35
C GLU A 277 -10.87 8.96 -1.40
N GLN A 278 -11.23 10.23 -1.61
CA GLN A 278 -10.76 11.35 -0.80
C GLN A 278 -11.14 11.16 0.66
N HIS A 279 -12.39 10.78 0.91
CA HIS A 279 -12.89 10.54 2.26
C HIS A 279 -12.13 9.39 2.93
N THR A 280 -11.94 8.26 2.23
CA THR A 280 -11.24 7.09 2.78
C THR A 280 -9.78 7.41 3.07
N LYS A 281 -9.10 8.16 2.18
CA LYS A 281 -7.73 8.64 2.41
C LYS A 281 -7.64 9.51 3.65
N LYS A 282 -8.55 10.49 3.81
CA LYS A 282 -8.61 11.33 5.02
C LYS A 282 -8.82 10.49 6.29
N SER A 283 -9.72 9.51 6.25
CA SER A 283 -9.99 8.61 7.38
C SER A 283 -8.75 7.79 7.78
N VAL A 284 -8.01 7.24 6.82
CA VAL A 284 -6.75 6.53 7.08
C VAL A 284 -5.70 7.49 7.66
N GLN A 285 -5.55 8.69 7.11
CA GLN A 285 -4.57 9.69 7.61
C GLN A 285 -4.87 10.10 9.06
N LEU A 286 -6.15 10.35 9.38
CA LEU A 286 -6.63 10.64 10.73
C LEU A 286 -6.30 9.51 11.71
N HIS A 287 -6.50 8.26 11.29
CA HIS A 287 -6.15 7.09 12.09
C HIS A 287 -4.66 7.04 12.42
N TYR A 288 -3.79 7.37 11.45
CA TYR A 288 -2.35 7.45 11.70
C TYR A 288 -1.96 8.61 12.63
N LEU A 289 -2.67 9.74 12.58
CA LEU A 289 -2.46 10.84 13.52
C LEU A 289 -2.79 10.42 14.97
N ALA A 290 -3.94 9.79 15.18
CA ALA A 290 -4.31 9.26 16.50
C ALA A 290 -3.32 8.17 16.97
N ARG A 291 -2.90 7.28 16.07
CA ARG A 291 -1.85 6.28 16.33
C ARG A 291 -0.54 6.93 16.75
N ASN A 292 -0.15 8.04 16.13
CA ASN A 292 1.05 8.78 16.48
C ASN A 292 0.95 9.40 17.88
N PHE A 293 -0.18 10.00 18.25
CA PHE A 293 -0.37 10.50 19.64
C PHE A 293 -0.29 9.38 20.68
N ALA A 294 -0.91 8.23 20.43
CA ALA A 294 -0.81 7.08 21.34
C ALA A 294 0.64 6.57 21.49
N ALA A 295 1.41 6.56 20.39
CA ALA A 295 2.83 6.18 20.43
C ALA A 295 3.70 7.21 21.15
N GLN A 296 3.42 8.51 20.99
CA GLN A 296 4.11 9.58 21.71
C GLN A 296 3.83 9.48 23.22
N LEU A 297 2.57 9.28 23.61
CA LEU A 297 2.18 9.06 25.01
C LEU A 297 2.96 7.89 25.63
N HIS A 298 3.04 6.73 24.96
CA HIS A 298 3.86 5.61 25.43
C HIS A 298 5.33 6.01 25.59
N THR A 299 5.89 6.72 24.60
CA THR A 299 7.30 7.14 24.62
C THR A 299 7.58 8.10 25.79
N ASP A 300 6.66 9.00 26.10
CA ASP A 300 6.83 9.93 27.21
C ASP A 300 6.69 9.25 28.57
N LEU A 301 5.74 8.30 28.72
CA LEU A 301 5.68 7.42 29.89
C LEU A 301 6.97 6.61 30.10
N GLU A 302 7.59 6.14 29.02
CA GLU A 302 8.85 5.39 29.08
C GLU A 302 10.01 6.28 29.54
N LYS A 303 10.11 7.50 29.01
CA LYS A 303 11.13 8.47 29.41
C LYS A 303 11.04 8.86 30.89
N GLU A 304 9.83 8.92 31.42
CA GLU A 304 9.56 9.30 32.81
C GLU A 304 9.48 8.09 33.78
N ASP A 305 9.80 6.88 33.32
CA ASP A 305 9.74 5.62 34.09
C ASP A 305 8.34 5.33 34.69
N ASN A 306 7.29 5.81 34.01
CA ASN A 306 5.90 5.72 34.46
C ASN A 306 5.13 4.55 33.82
N LEU A 307 5.75 3.75 32.94
CA LEU A 307 5.11 2.60 32.29
C LEU A 307 4.55 1.57 33.28
N ILE A 308 5.26 1.29 34.37
CA ILE A 308 4.80 0.33 35.39
C ILE A 308 3.53 0.85 36.08
N LEU A 309 3.49 2.15 36.37
CA LEU A 309 2.34 2.79 37.03
C LEU A 309 1.15 2.94 36.08
N PHE A 310 1.41 3.23 34.80
CA PHE A 310 0.40 3.32 33.77
C PHE A 310 -0.18 1.93 33.42
N GLY A 311 0.66 0.90 33.44
CA GLY A 311 0.35 -0.44 32.94
C GLY A 311 0.19 -0.47 31.42
N ASP A 312 -0.66 -1.35 30.91
CA ASP A 312 -0.88 -1.49 29.46
C ASP A 312 -1.31 -0.16 28.82
N THR A 313 -0.58 0.28 27.81
CA THR A 313 -0.83 1.53 27.08
C THR A 313 -1.83 1.33 25.95
N LEU A 314 -2.59 2.39 25.66
CA LEU A 314 -3.49 2.43 24.49
C LEU A 314 -2.69 2.41 23.19
N SER A 315 -3.17 1.66 22.20
CA SER A 315 -2.52 1.59 20.89
C SER A 315 -3.52 1.40 19.75
N TYR A 316 -3.25 2.04 18.62
CA TYR A 316 -4.00 1.87 17.38
C TYR A 316 -3.27 0.95 16.41
N ASN A 317 -4.03 0.07 15.76
CA ASN A 317 -3.53 -0.77 14.67
C ASN A 317 -3.21 0.08 13.43
N LYS A 318 -2.52 -0.52 12.46
CA LYS A 318 -2.45 0.09 11.13
C LYS A 318 -3.78 -0.13 10.40
N VAL A 319 -4.23 0.89 9.70
CA VAL A 319 -5.33 0.81 8.74
C VAL A 319 -4.79 1.12 7.35
N MET A 320 -5.35 0.49 6.33
CA MET A 320 -4.94 0.65 4.93
C MET A 320 -6.15 1.02 4.08
N LEU A 321 -5.88 1.69 2.97
CA LEU A 321 -6.88 1.95 1.93
C LEU A 321 -6.98 0.72 1.04
N GLY A 322 -8.18 0.18 0.87
CA GLY A 322 -8.48 -0.85 -0.11
C GLY A 322 -9.32 -0.29 -1.25
N TYR A 323 -9.06 -0.75 -2.48
CA TYR A 323 -9.91 -0.49 -3.64
C TYR A 323 -10.31 -1.81 -4.31
N ILE A 324 -11.62 -2.04 -4.41
CA ILE A 324 -12.22 -3.25 -4.98
C ILE A 324 -12.69 -2.92 -6.40
N ARG A 325 -11.82 -3.20 -7.38
CA ARG A 325 -11.96 -2.76 -8.77
C ARG A 325 -13.25 -3.22 -9.45
N ASN A 326 -13.71 -4.43 -9.18
CA ASN A 326 -14.93 -4.97 -9.82
C ASN A 326 -16.22 -4.35 -9.27
N LYS A 327 -16.16 -3.68 -8.12
CA LYS A 327 -17.29 -2.96 -7.51
C LYS A 327 -17.15 -1.43 -7.59
N ASP A 328 -15.99 -0.94 -8.07
CA ASP A 328 -15.60 0.48 -8.00
C ASP A 328 -15.77 1.06 -6.59
N GLU A 329 -15.28 0.32 -5.60
CA GLU A 329 -15.56 0.59 -4.18
C GLU A 329 -14.27 0.80 -3.39
N TYR A 330 -14.26 1.84 -2.55
CA TYR A 330 -13.20 2.11 -1.58
C TYR A 330 -13.58 1.59 -0.20
N VAL A 331 -12.65 0.89 0.44
CA VAL A 331 -12.81 0.25 1.75
C VAL A 331 -11.61 0.58 2.64
N THR A 332 -11.75 0.37 3.94
CA THR A 332 -10.60 0.33 4.85
C THR A 332 -10.32 -1.10 5.28
N VAL A 333 -9.03 -1.46 5.34
CA VAL A 333 -8.58 -2.80 5.76
C VAL A 333 -7.67 -2.67 6.99
N GLU A 334 -7.96 -3.44 8.03
CA GLU A 334 -7.18 -3.47 9.27
C GLU A 334 -7.18 -4.86 9.90
N GLU A 335 -6.34 -5.08 10.90
CA GLU A 335 -6.28 -6.36 11.62
C GLU A 335 -7.51 -6.56 12.51
N PHE A 336 -8.05 -7.78 12.54
CA PHE A 336 -9.10 -8.13 13.48
C PHE A 336 -8.57 -8.17 14.92
N VAL A 337 -9.26 -7.45 15.81
CA VAL A 337 -8.99 -7.47 17.24
C VAL A 337 -10.10 -8.25 17.94
N SER A 338 -9.75 -9.38 18.55
CA SER A 338 -10.68 -10.14 19.39
C SER A 338 -10.91 -9.43 20.72
N GLY A 339 -12.16 -9.35 21.15
CA GLY A 339 -12.51 -8.83 22.47
C GLY A 339 -13.92 -8.28 22.51
N THR A 340 -14.29 -7.72 23.66
CA THR A 340 -15.55 -6.99 23.82
C THR A 340 -15.34 -5.54 23.42
N PHE A 341 -16.10 -5.10 22.43
CA PHE A 341 -16.12 -3.70 22.00
C PHE A 341 -16.66 -2.79 23.11
N ASP A 342 -15.96 -1.69 23.36
CA ASP A 342 -16.44 -0.59 24.20
C ASP A 342 -16.08 0.76 23.56
N LYS A 343 -16.93 1.75 23.78
CA LYS A 343 -16.69 3.14 23.36
C LYS A 343 -16.40 3.95 24.61
N TYR A 344 -15.18 4.48 24.70
CA TYR A 344 -14.69 5.15 25.89
C TYR A 344 -15.02 6.64 25.88
N ILE A 345 -14.80 7.30 24.74
CA ILE A 345 -15.13 8.69 24.49
C ILE A 345 -15.85 8.76 23.15
N ASN A 346 -16.95 9.51 23.09
CA ASN A 346 -17.73 9.69 21.89
C ASN A 346 -17.19 10.83 21.02
N ASN A 347 -17.64 10.92 19.77
CA ASN A 347 -17.24 11.97 18.83
C ASN A 347 -17.66 13.39 19.25
N ASP A 348 -18.61 13.53 20.17
CA ASP A 348 -19.02 14.81 20.76
C ASP A 348 -18.24 15.19 22.03
N GLY A 349 -17.19 14.43 22.38
CA GLY A 349 -16.38 14.67 23.58
C GLY A 349 -16.94 14.05 24.87
N THR A 350 -18.12 13.40 24.82
CA THR A 350 -18.70 12.77 26.01
C THR A 350 -17.94 11.52 26.42
N ILE A 351 -17.60 11.42 27.71
CA ILE A 351 -17.03 10.20 28.32
C ILE A 351 -18.15 9.19 28.57
N CYS A 352 -18.05 7.99 28.00
CA CYS A 352 -19.13 6.99 28.01
C CYS A 352 -18.69 5.54 28.25
N GLY A 353 -17.40 5.29 28.45
CA GLY A 353 -16.87 3.93 28.62
C GLY A 353 -17.28 3.25 29.92
N LYS A 354 -17.51 1.93 29.85
CA LYS A 354 -17.95 1.12 30.99
C LYS A 354 -16.77 0.63 31.83
N ASN A 355 -15.64 0.35 31.19
CA ASN A 355 -14.42 -0.05 31.90
C ASN A 355 -13.68 1.19 32.41
N LYS A 356 -13.86 1.52 33.69
CA LYS A 356 -13.28 2.70 34.32
C LYS A 356 -11.78 2.87 34.04
N ASN A 357 -10.96 1.82 34.19
CA ASN A 357 -9.51 1.94 34.02
C ASN A 357 -9.12 2.30 32.57
N VAL A 358 -9.75 1.66 31.59
CA VAL A 358 -9.47 1.95 30.17
C VAL A 358 -10.07 3.30 29.77
N THR A 359 -11.24 3.66 30.31
CA THR A 359 -11.86 4.98 30.11
C THR A 359 -10.96 6.09 30.62
N GLU A 360 -10.42 5.98 31.84
CA GLU A 360 -9.50 6.99 32.40
C GLU A 360 -8.22 7.13 31.57
N LYS A 361 -7.69 6.03 31.01
CA LYS A 361 -6.58 6.07 30.04
C LYS A 361 -6.98 6.74 28.72
N ALA A 362 -8.19 6.51 28.24
CA ALA A 362 -8.71 7.14 27.02
C ALA A 362 -8.89 8.65 27.21
N GLU A 363 -9.40 9.08 28.37
CA GLU A 363 -9.44 10.49 28.78
C GLU A 363 -8.04 11.11 28.80
N CYS A 364 -7.07 10.41 29.37
CA CYS A 364 -5.68 10.84 29.36
C CYS A 364 -5.12 10.98 27.93
N LEU A 365 -5.41 10.05 27.02
CA LEU A 365 -5.00 10.16 25.62
C LEU A 365 -5.65 11.34 24.89
N ALA A 366 -6.95 11.57 25.10
CA ALA A 366 -7.65 12.72 24.53
C ALA A 366 -7.01 14.04 25.03
N HIS A 367 -6.83 14.17 26.34
CA HIS A 367 -6.18 15.32 26.96
C HIS A 367 -4.73 15.51 26.46
N TYR A 368 -3.93 14.44 26.46
CA TYR A 368 -2.54 14.46 25.97
C TYR A 368 -2.48 14.95 24.52
N SER A 369 -3.36 14.45 23.63
CA SER A 369 -3.40 14.91 22.24
C SER A 369 -3.76 16.39 22.10
N TYR A 370 -4.63 16.90 22.97
CA TYR A 370 -5.01 18.30 23.03
C TYR A 370 -3.85 19.18 23.51
N GLU A 371 -3.13 18.76 24.54
CA GLU A 371 -1.99 19.50 25.06
C GLU A 371 -0.81 19.51 24.07
N MET A 372 -0.46 18.34 23.52
CA MET A 372 0.65 18.20 22.57
C MET A 372 0.41 18.93 21.25
N SER A 373 -0.84 19.10 20.85
CA SER A 373 -1.21 19.90 19.67
C SER A 373 -1.29 21.40 19.95
N LYS A 374 -0.89 21.87 21.15
CA LYS A 374 -1.04 23.26 21.62
C LYS A 374 -2.49 23.72 21.59
N LYS A 375 -3.42 22.83 21.96
CA LYS A 375 -4.85 23.08 22.09
C LYS A 375 -5.57 23.33 20.75
N GLU A 376 -5.04 22.79 19.66
CA GLU A 376 -5.66 22.93 18.32
C GLU A 376 -6.45 21.68 17.91
N ILE A 377 -6.01 20.50 18.36
CA ILE A 377 -6.49 19.20 17.89
C ILE A 377 -6.67 18.24 19.07
N MET A 378 -7.78 17.50 19.12
CA MET A 378 -8.04 16.49 20.14
C MET A 378 -8.53 15.19 19.51
N VAL A 379 -7.94 14.06 19.90
CA VAL A 379 -8.44 12.73 19.51
C VAL A 379 -9.75 12.46 20.24
N VAL A 380 -10.79 12.12 19.49
CA VAL A 380 -12.13 11.78 19.98
C VAL A 380 -12.60 10.47 19.33
N ASP A 381 -13.84 10.07 19.64
CA ASP A 381 -14.39 8.77 19.25
C ASP A 381 -13.45 7.59 19.61
N ILE A 382 -12.88 7.64 20.81
CA ILE A 382 -11.93 6.64 21.29
C ILE A 382 -12.70 5.37 21.66
N GLN A 383 -12.54 4.33 20.85
CA GLN A 383 -13.25 3.07 20.96
C GLN A 383 -12.34 1.89 20.60
N GLY A 384 -12.65 0.71 21.14
CA GLY A 384 -11.77 -0.45 20.95
C GLY A 384 -12.16 -1.69 21.73
N CYS A 385 -11.23 -2.64 21.77
CA CYS A 385 -11.29 -3.84 22.60
C CYS A 385 -10.19 -3.75 23.67
N GLY A 386 -10.53 -3.22 24.84
CA GLY A 386 -9.54 -2.93 25.89
C GLY A 386 -8.56 -1.85 25.43
N VAL A 387 -7.26 -2.12 25.54
CA VAL A 387 -6.21 -1.15 25.17
C VAL A 387 -5.90 -1.07 23.67
N ARG A 388 -6.58 -1.90 22.84
CA ARG A 388 -6.43 -1.91 21.39
C ARG A 388 -7.57 -1.13 20.75
N LEU A 389 -7.24 0.00 20.14
CA LEU A 389 -8.16 1.00 19.63
C LEU A 389 -8.24 0.97 18.09
N PHE A 390 -9.37 1.40 17.56
CA PHE A 390 -9.64 1.49 16.12
C PHE A 390 -10.71 2.55 15.83
N ASP A 391 -10.79 2.99 14.57
CA ASP A 391 -11.73 4.03 14.12
C ASP A 391 -11.76 5.29 15.01
N PRO A 392 -10.62 5.97 15.24
CA PRO A 392 -10.65 7.26 15.92
C PRO A 392 -11.25 8.33 15.03
N GLU A 393 -11.69 9.40 15.67
CA GLU A 393 -11.96 10.69 15.04
C GLU A 393 -11.12 11.78 15.70
N VAL A 394 -11.15 12.99 15.12
CA VAL A 394 -10.36 14.12 15.60
C VAL A 394 -11.21 15.37 15.60
N ALA A 395 -11.29 16.05 16.74
CA ALA A 395 -11.87 17.38 16.87
C ALA A 395 -10.77 18.43 16.65
N SER A 396 -11.12 19.56 16.03
CA SER A 396 -10.19 20.64 15.70
C SER A 396 -10.83 22.01 15.91
N CYS A 397 -10.03 22.96 16.37
CA CYS A 397 -10.41 24.38 16.46
C CYS A 397 -10.54 25.03 15.08
N GLN A 398 -9.85 24.49 14.06
CA GLN A 398 -9.86 24.98 12.70
C GLN A 398 -10.75 24.11 11.81
N VAL A 399 -11.60 24.76 11.00
CA VAL A 399 -12.66 24.10 10.20
C VAL A 399 -12.28 23.95 8.72
N GLU A 400 -11.41 24.83 8.20
CA GLU A 400 -11.07 24.90 6.77
C GLU A 400 -9.55 24.99 6.57
N SER A 401 -9.07 24.36 5.50
CA SER A 401 -7.73 24.54 4.97
C SER A 401 -7.75 25.59 3.87
N ASP A 402 -6.69 26.38 3.77
CA ASP A 402 -6.55 27.46 2.77
C ASP A 402 -6.59 26.96 1.30
N SER A 403 -6.44 25.66 1.07
CA SER A 403 -6.25 25.06 -0.26
C SER A 403 -7.26 23.97 -0.64
N GLU A 404 -7.84 23.23 0.31
CA GLU A 404 -8.65 22.01 0.03
C GLU A 404 -10.03 21.99 0.70
N GLY A 405 -10.50 23.10 1.26
CA GLY A 405 -11.80 23.18 1.94
C GLY A 405 -11.77 22.55 3.33
N LYS A 406 -12.85 21.85 3.74
CA LYS A 406 -13.01 21.28 5.10
C LYS A 406 -11.84 20.39 5.51
N LEU A 407 -11.24 20.71 6.66
CA LEU A 407 -10.25 19.89 7.34
C LEU A 407 -10.92 18.60 7.82
N PHE A 408 -10.25 17.45 7.64
CA PHE A 408 -10.71 16.13 8.10
C PHE A 408 -12.00 15.58 7.43
N CYS A 409 -12.56 14.51 7.99
CA CYS A 409 -13.77 13.84 7.53
C CYS A 409 -15.05 14.55 7.99
N ALA A 410 -16.17 14.26 7.34
CA ALA A 410 -17.46 14.94 7.51
C ALA A 410 -18.02 15.00 8.94
N GLY A 411 -17.60 14.09 9.83
CA GLY A 411 -18.08 13.97 11.21
C GLY A 411 -17.38 14.87 12.25
N ASN A 412 -16.36 15.64 11.85
CA ASN A 412 -15.28 16.10 12.75
C ASN A 412 -15.23 17.61 13.04
N LEU A 413 -16.34 18.31 12.87
CA LEU A 413 -16.36 19.76 13.04
C LEU A 413 -17.10 20.15 14.31
N ASN A 414 -16.42 20.07 15.43
CA ASN A 414 -16.92 20.70 16.64
C ASN A 414 -15.79 21.06 17.59
N SER A 415 -15.43 22.35 17.60
CA SER A 415 -14.92 23.00 18.82
C SER A 415 -15.81 22.63 20.02
N HIS A 416 -17.11 22.43 19.79
CA HIS A 416 -18.03 21.90 20.79
C HIS A 416 -17.64 20.54 21.40
N ALA A 417 -17.00 19.61 20.68
CA ALA A 417 -16.49 18.38 21.30
C ALA A 417 -15.33 18.65 22.24
N ILE A 418 -14.45 19.58 21.85
CA ILE A 418 -13.34 20.06 22.70
C ILE A 418 -13.92 20.73 23.94
N ASP A 419 -14.82 21.71 23.76
CA ASP A 419 -15.45 22.46 24.85
C ASP A 419 -16.16 21.50 25.82
N LYS A 420 -16.95 20.55 25.29
CA LYS A 420 -17.67 19.57 26.10
C LYS A 420 -16.72 18.63 26.85
N PHE A 421 -15.65 18.16 26.21
CA PHE A 421 -14.64 17.35 26.89
C PHE A 421 -13.94 18.14 28.00
N VAL A 422 -13.52 19.38 27.72
CA VAL A 422 -12.86 20.27 28.70
C VAL A 422 -13.78 20.53 29.89
N GLU A 423 -15.07 20.78 29.68
CA GLU A 423 -16.05 21.01 30.74
C GLU A 423 -16.26 19.77 31.63
N LEU A 424 -16.28 18.58 31.04
CA LEU A 424 -16.59 17.34 31.74
C LEU A 424 -15.38 16.63 32.34
N HIS A 425 -14.20 16.77 31.72
CA HIS A 425 -13.00 16.04 32.09
C HIS A 425 -12.43 16.57 33.41
N LYS A 426 -12.07 15.63 34.28
CA LYS A 426 -11.27 15.91 35.48
C LYS A 426 -10.01 15.09 35.37
N CYS A 427 -8.85 15.76 35.43
CA CYS A 427 -7.56 15.10 35.37
C CYS A 427 -7.51 13.95 36.38
N ASN A 428 -7.28 12.74 35.87
CA ASN A 428 -7.18 11.52 36.65
C ASN A 428 -5.70 11.17 36.92
N SER A 429 -5.46 10.04 37.60
CA SER A 429 -4.09 9.64 37.95
C SER A 429 -3.18 9.46 36.73
N PHE A 430 -3.71 9.05 35.57
CA PHE A 430 -2.91 8.90 34.36
C PHE A 430 -2.50 10.25 33.76
N CYS A 431 -3.37 11.27 33.82
CA CYS A 431 -3.01 12.64 33.42
C CYS A 431 -1.89 13.20 34.31
N GLN A 432 -1.95 12.91 35.62
CA GLN A 432 -0.95 13.34 36.60
C GLN A 432 0.41 12.64 36.39
N LEU A 433 0.42 11.39 35.95
CA LEU A 433 1.66 10.67 35.61
C LEU A 433 2.42 11.29 34.43
N LEU A 434 1.76 12.12 33.62
CA LEU A 434 2.34 12.81 32.45
C LEU A 434 2.47 14.32 32.69
N ASP A 435 2.28 14.77 33.93
CA ASP A 435 2.29 16.19 34.32
C ASP A 435 1.43 17.10 33.43
N LEU A 436 0.30 16.58 32.91
CA LEU A 436 -0.58 17.35 32.03
C LEU A 436 -1.24 18.52 32.77
N SER A 437 -1.38 19.65 32.06
CA SER A 437 -1.99 20.86 32.59
C SER A 437 -3.46 20.65 32.95
N VAL A 438 -3.93 21.20 34.07
CA VAL A 438 -5.35 21.09 34.42
C VAL A 438 -6.20 21.85 33.38
N LEU A 439 -7.13 21.14 32.75
CA LEU A 439 -8.14 21.76 31.89
C LEU A 439 -9.20 22.45 32.76
N HIS A 440 -9.57 23.68 32.40
CA HIS A 440 -10.49 24.54 33.13
C HIS A 440 -11.73 24.86 32.30
#